data_AF-A0A2G5TRC9-F1
#
_entry.id   AF-A0A2G5TRC9-F1
#
_cell.length_a   1.000
_cell.length_b   1.000
_cell.length_c   1.000
_cell.angle_alpha   90.00
_cell.angle_beta   90.00
_cell.angle_gamma   90.00
#
_symmetry.space_group_name_H-M   'P 1'
#
loop_
_entity.id
_entity.type
_entity.pdbx_description
1 polymer ?
#
loop_
_entity_poly.entity_id
_entity_poly.type
_entity_poly.pdbx_seq_one_letter_code
_entity_poly.pdbx_strand_id
1 'polypeptide(L)'
;MPPPGLHSLILYDNFEWKTAQKSHENLQTICVLTKIPAVSLEEFETKFYGILKENYQRKLDFRNLAEIDNLKLCIISDVLAGKSIGKSYKDMLETFGADNIDMSDLKKQLVLRRVSNSLKTVVEQGNLFTKELSIDFQQNFICVDDIHFSASYSAEWDVDYEEMPLKYAMMILKNTKLQLNRLHIVSSSSTDPVFIDFLKNLSHKISTKELYLNVDCPETTHLFLTCMKPEFLDILTLKTGNIDEIVKLDYFLDFPVFSIKLSNLTEEHLMNLREGLSKSQKFKDCYISTENPIRLELIENVFSLSSGPEFSEGPRQAFLKEITENARNRNSDDIVQTLMTALSSAKAASTMKAYGQENEQRRRWILERGLPLNEVSTVMYLAWKSESVGSGSLAKISAAYKMVNNEVSIPGAQCVAELINSKKRAEATTRKQPVCINEPVIVKIMSTLEDAKSEIDVLLVHLSYSALLRASEASNLQWKDVRVKNGLLEVFVAEAKNDQLGKGRTTFVQCKAGSDLDLLLKRWKVRCSLKNPDFIFHNLHNQKPLSPSSISSIVKAKFDAIGVQGSHHALRRGRANDLQAEGFSLDEIQRTGRWRSPAGMSTYLRDNPRAQGIRVEEMESEEEEEGPPSLTREAPVPL
;
A
#
# COMPACT_ATOMS: atom_id res chain seq x y z
N MET A 1 11.31 -34.14 26.50
CA MET A 1 12.10 -33.46 25.45
C MET A 1 11.15 -32.88 24.43
N PRO A 2 11.38 -31.67 23.90
CA PRO A 2 10.60 -31.14 22.79
C PRO A 2 10.69 -32.06 21.55
N PRO A 3 9.66 -32.08 20.67
CA PRO A 3 9.72 -32.80 19.41
C PRO A 3 10.96 -32.41 18.59
N PRO A 4 11.66 -33.38 17.97
CA PRO A 4 12.70 -33.06 16.98
C PRO A 4 12.08 -32.25 15.83
N GLY A 5 12.63 -31.08 15.51
CA GLY A 5 12.11 -30.16 14.51
C GLY A 5 11.28 -29.01 15.09
N LEU A 6 11.04 -28.95 16.40
CA LEU A 6 10.20 -27.91 17.01
C LEU A 6 10.84 -26.52 16.84
N HIS A 7 12.16 -26.43 16.99
CA HIS A 7 12.88 -25.17 16.83
C HIS A 7 12.77 -24.68 15.38
N SER A 8 13.06 -25.55 14.41
CA SER A 8 12.88 -25.25 12.98
C SER A 8 11.43 -24.89 12.63
N LEU A 9 10.43 -25.59 13.20
CA LEU A 9 9.01 -25.29 12.97
C LEU A 9 8.64 -23.89 13.48
N ILE A 10 9.12 -23.49 14.66
CA ILE A 10 8.84 -22.17 15.23
C ILE A 10 9.44 -21.06 14.37
N LEU A 11 10.67 -21.24 13.90
CA LEU A 11 11.31 -20.29 12.99
C LEU A 11 10.60 -20.22 11.64
N TYR A 12 10.22 -21.38 11.08
CA TYR A 12 9.50 -21.47 9.82
C TYR A 12 8.08 -20.90 9.89
N ASP A 13 7.33 -21.24 10.93
CA ASP A 13 5.97 -20.73 11.13
C ASP A 13 5.98 -19.21 11.38
N ASN A 14 7.02 -18.68 12.04
CA ASN A 14 7.23 -17.23 12.13
C ASN A 14 7.55 -16.62 10.75
N PHE A 15 8.40 -17.26 9.93
CA PHE A 15 8.66 -16.84 8.54
C PHE A 15 7.38 -16.83 7.70
N GLU A 16 6.52 -17.85 7.88
CA GLU A 16 5.19 -17.99 7.27
C GLU A 16 4.12 -17.12 7.96
N TRP A 17 4.54 -16.19 8.82
CA TRP A 17 3.70 -15.16 9.44
C TRP A 17 2.64 -15.68 10.42
N LYS A 18 2.75 -16.93 10.89
CA LYS A 18 1.81 -17.56 11.82
C LYS A 18 2.03 -17.06 13.25
N THR A 19 0.94 -16.90 13.99
CA THR A 19 0.97 -16.58 15.43
C THR A 19 1.40 -17.79 16.26
N ALA A 20 1.85 -17.58 17.50
CA ALA A 20 2.18 -18.68 18.41
C ALA A 20 0.99 -19.65 18.59
N GLN A 21 -0.21 -19.11 18.75
CA GLN A 21 -1.45 -19.89 18.82
C GLN A 21 -1.70 -20.70 17.54
N LYS A 22 -1.53 -20.11 16.36
CA LYS A 22 -1.75 -20.82 15.08
C LYS A 22 -0.68 -21.90 14.82
N SER A 23 0.56 -21.61 15.17
CA SER A 23 1.66 -22.58 15.11
C SER A 23 1.42 -23.75 16.08
N HIS A 24 0.87 -23.47 17.27
CA HIS A 24 0.46 -24.49 18.24
C HIS A 24 -0.67 -25.38 17.74
N GLU A 25 -1.73 -24.83 17.15
CA GLU A 25 -2.83 -25.60 16.53
C GLU A 25 -2.32 -26.55 15.43
N ASN A 26 -1.40 -26.06 14.59
CA ASN A 26 -0.77 -26.87 13.56
C ASN A 26 0.07 -27.98 14.18
N LEU A 27 0.89 -27.65 15.19
CA LEU A 27 1.68 -28.64 15.92
C LEU A 27 0.80 -29.70 16.58
N GLN A 28 -0.35 -29.34 17.17
CA GLN A 28 -1.30 -30.30 17.74
C GLN A 28 -1.81 -31.28 16.67
N THR A 29 -2.17 -30.77 15.50
CA THR A 29 -2.60 -31.60 14.36
C THR A 29 -1.49 -32.54 13.91
N ILE A 30 -0.25 -32.05 13.84
CA ILE A 30 0.92 -32.86 13.49
C ILE A 30 1.19 -33.92 14.57
N CYS A 31 1.11 -33.58 15.85
CA CYS A 31 1.30 -34.50 16.98
C CYS A 31 0.29 -35.65 16.93
N VAL A 32 -0.98 -35.37 16.61
CA VAL A 32 -2.02 -36.40 16.43
C VAL A 32 -1.67 -37.35 15.28
N LEU A 33 -1.25 -36.81 14.13
CA LEU A 33 -0.96 -37.61 12.93
C LEU A 33 0.35 -38.41 13.02
N THR A 34 1.33 -37.90 13.75
CA THR A 34 2.69 -38.46 13.85
C THR A 34 2.95 -39.23 15.15
N LYS A 35 1.97 -39.26 16.07
CA LYS A 35 2.06 -39.86 17.41
C LYS A 35 3.18 -39.25 18.28
N ILE A 36 3.48 -37.97 18.09
CA ILE A 36 4.43 -37.21 18.91
C ILE A 36 3.69 -36.67 20.15
N PRO A 37 4.32 -36.64 21.35
CA PRO A 37 3.71 -36.06 22.55
C PRO A 37 3.29 -34.60 22.34
N ALA A 38 2.07 -34.25 22.77
CA ALA A 38 1.55 -32.89 22.69
C ALA A 38 2.21 -31.98 23.73
N VAL A 39 2.45 -30.72 23.35
CA VAL A 39 2.95 -29.65 24.23
C VAL A 39 1.78 -28.76 24.62
N SER A 40 1.71 -28.29 25.87
CA SER A 40 0.68 -27.32 26.29
C SER A 40 0.89 -25.98 25.57
N LEU A 41 -0.17 -25.16 25.45
CA LEU A 41 -0.07 -23.85 24.80
C LEU A 41 0.91 -22.94 25.56
N GLU A 42 0.83 -22.92 26.89
CA GLU A 42 1.69 -22.09 27.75
C GLU A 42 3.18 -22.48 27.63
N GLU A 43 3.49 -23.78 27.58
CA GLU A 43 4.86 -24.25 27.38
C GLU A 43 5.35 -23.96 25.95
N PHE A 44 4.45 -24.04 24.96
CA PHE A 44 4.77 -23.71 23.56
C PHE A 44 5.04 -22.21 23.37
N GLU A 45 4.19 -21.33 23.90
CA GLU A 45 4.38 -19.87 23.81
C GLU A 45 5.67 -19.42 24.48
N THR A 46 5.99 -19.98 25.65
CA THR A 46 7.25 -19.69 26.36
C THR A 46 8.46 -20.03 25.49
N LYS A 47 8.44 -21.18 24.79
CA LYS A 47 9.50 -21.57 23.85
C LYS A 47 9.49 -20.74 22.57
N PHE A 48 8.31 -20.45 22.03
CA PHE A 48 8.13 -19.64 20.83
C PHE A 48 8.78 -18.27 21.01
N TYR A 49 8.45 -17.58 22.10
CA TYR A 49 9.04 -16.27 22.38
C TYR A 49 10.49 -16.35 22.86
N GLY A 50 10.88 -17.42 23.55
CA GLY A 50 12.28 -17.67 23.94
C GLY A 50 13.22 -17.77 22.73
N ILE A 51 12.87 -18.63 21.77
CA ILE A 51 13.64 -18.85 20.53
C ILE A 51 13.73 -17.55 19.71
N LEU A 52 12.64 -16.80 19.61
CA LEU A 52 12.65 -15.51 18.91
C LEU A 52 13.51 -14.46 19.61
N LYS A 53 13.56 -14.47 20.95
CA LYS A 53 14.37 -13.54 21.75
C LYS A 53 15.87 -13.83 21.64
N GLU A 54 16.28 -15.10 21.64
CA GLU A 54 17.68 -15.50 21.47
C GLU A 54 18.22 -15.11 20.08
N ASN A 55 17.39 -15.29 19.05
CA ASN A 55 17.71 -14.87 17.68
C ASN A 55 17.57 -13.35 17.44
N TYR A 56 17.05 -12.57 18.39
CA TYR A 56 16.95 -11.11 18.32
C TYR A 56 18.24 -10.38 18.79
N GLN A 57 19.03 -10.99 19.67
CA GLN A 57 20.24 -10.37 20.24
C GLN A 57 21.49 -10.54 19.38
N ARG A 58 21.61 -11.67 18.70
CA ARG A 58 22.56 -11.85 17.59
C ARG A 58 21.87 -11.23 16.39
N LYS A 59 22.49 -10.26 15.70
CA LYS A 59 21.97 -9.71 14.43
C LYS A 59 21.31 -10.86 13.65
N LEU A 60 20.01 -10.72 13.32
CA LEU A 60 19.19 -11.73 12.62
C LEU A 60 19.86 -12.14 11.31
N ASP A 61 20.81 -13.05 11.43
CA ASP A 61 21.52 -13.70 10.35
C ASP A 61 21.05 -15.15 10.45
N PHE A 62 19.99 -15.47 9.70
CA PHE A 62 19.41 -16.81 9.60
C PHE A 62 20.43 -17.86 9.06
N ARG A 63 21.68 -17.44 8.80
CA ARG A 63 22.82 -18.25 8.37
C ARG A 63 23.61 -18.88 9.52
N ASN A 64 23.28 -18.62 10.79
CA ASN A 64 24.00 -19.25 11.91
C ASN A 64 23.56 -20.71 12.13
N LEU A 65 24.33 -21.59 11.48
CA LEU A 65 24.27 -23.04 11.29
C LEU A 65 24.08 -23.97 12.51
N ALA A 66 23.90 -23.47 13.74
CA ALA A 66 24.03 -24.31 14.94
C ALA A 66 22.72 -24.94 15.49
N GLU A 67 21.54 -24.49 15.05
CA GLU A 67 20.26 -24.83 15.72
C GLU A 67 19.14 -25.33 14.78
N ILE A 68 19.43 -25.59 13.49
CA ILE A 68 18.48 -26.29 12.60
C ILE A 68 18.53 -27.78 12.95
N ASP A 69 17.50 -28.28 13.63
CA ASP A 69 17.45 -29.67 14.11
C ASP A 69 16.78 -30.61 13.10
N ASN A 70 15.59 -30.27 12.57
CA ASN A 70 14.86 -31.09 11.59
C ASN A 70 13.73 -30.34 10.84
N LEU A 71 13.72 -30.36 9.50
CA LEU A 71 12.69 -29.71 8.67
C LEU A 71 11.39 -30.52 8.47
N LYS A 72 11.34 -31.76 8.98
CA LYS A 72 10.20 -32.68 8.77
C LYS A 72 8.87 -32.10 9.28
N LEU A 73 8.87 -31.39 10.40
CA LEU A 73 7.66 -30.76 10.93
C LEU A 73 7.19 -29.61 10.03
N CYS A 74 8.11 -28.85 9.44
CA CYS A 74 7.81 -27.77 8.50
C CYS A 74 7.14 -28.31 7.23
N ILE A 75 7.67 -29.41 6.67
CA ILE A 75 7.11 -30.08 5.47
C ILE A 75 5.72 -30.62 5.76
N ILE A 76 5.52 -31.30 6.90
CA ILE A 76 4.21 -31.85 7.27
C ILE A 76 3.20 -30.71 7.53
N SER A 77 3.62 -29.62 8.17
CA SER A 77 2.81 -28.41 8.38
C SER A 77 2.28 -27.85 7.06
N ASP A 78 3.15 -27.74 6.05
CA ASP A 78 2.80 -27.25 4.72
C ASP A 78 1.87 -28.18 3.95
N VAL A 79 2.13 -29.49 3.99
CA VAL A 79 1.28 -30.50 3.33
C VAL A 79 -0.12 -30.50 3.96
N LEU A 80 -0.24 -30.36 5.29
CA LEU A 80 -1.52 -30.26 5.97
C LEU A 80 -2.28 -28.96 5.64
N ALA A 81 -1.54 -27.89 5.35
CA ALA A 81 -2.10 -26.63 4.87
C ALA A 81 -2.46 -26.67 3.35
N GLY A 82 -2.26 -27.79 2.67
CA GLY A 82 -2.53 -27.94 1.24
C GLY A 82 -1.49 -27.27 0.33
N LYS A 83 -0.32 -26.93 0.87
CA LYS A 83 0.79 -26.29 0.15
C LYS A 83 1.52 -27.33 -0.70
N SER A 84 1.89 -26.96 -1.93
CA SER A 84 2.66 -27.85 -2.81
C SER A 84 4.09 -28.04 -2.29
N ILE A 85 4.67 -29.21 -2.58
CA ILE A 85 6.05 -29.55 -2.17
C ILE A 85 7.07 -28.55 -2.73
N GLY A 86 6.90 -28.11 -3.99
CA GLY A 86 7.80 -27.13 -4.60
C GLY A 86 7.73 -25.75 -3.93
N LYS A 87 6.52 -25.32 -3.55
CA LYS A 87 6.32 -24.05 -2.82
C LYS A 87 6.87 -24.14 -1.40
N SER A 88 6.64 -25.27 -0.72
CA SER A 88 7.22 -25.60 0.58
C SER A 88 8.75 -25.57 0.54
N TYR A 89 9.37 -26.19 -0.47
CA TYR A 89 10.83 -26.16 -0.66
C TYR A 89 11.37 -24.74 -0.87
N LYS A 90 10.74 -23.95 -1.75
CA LYS A 90 11.14 -22.56 -2.00
C LYS A 90 11.06 -21.70 -0.73
N ASP A 91 9.99 -21.84 0.02
CA ASP A 91 9.79 -21.06 1.24
C ASP A 91 10.79 -21.47 2.33
N MET A 92 11.13 -22.76 2.42
CA MET A 92 12.20 -23.23 3.31
C MET A 92 13.59 -22.74 2.86
N LEU A 93 13.89 -22.70 1.56
CA LEU A 93 15.13 -22.10 1.04
C LEU A 93 15.23 -20.61 1.37
N GLU A 94 14.13 -19.88 1.24
CA GLU A 94 14.04 -18.46 1.61
C GLU A 94 14.17 -18.26 3.13
N THR A 95 13.67 -19.22 3.94
CA THR A 95 13.73 -19.16 5.41
C THR A 95 15.11 -19.50 5.96
N PHE A 96 15.73 -20.57 5.46
CA PHE A 96 16.91 -21.20 6.07
C PHE A 96 18.18 -21.08 5.22
N GLY A 97 18.09 -20.57 3.99
CA GLY A 97 19.22 -20.39 3.07
C GLY A 97 19.49 -21.59 2.16
N ALA A 98 19.85 -21.32 0.90
CA ALA A 98 20.04 -22.34 -0.13
C ALA A 98 21.22 -23.29 0.12
N ASP A 99 22.24 -22.81 0.83
CA ASP A 99 23.43 -23.60 1.17
C ASP A 99 23.14 -24.68 2.23
N ASN A 100 21.95 -24.65 2.85
CA ASN A 100 21.59 -25.48 4.01
C ASN A 100 20.53 -26.54 3.71
N ILE A 101 19.95 -26.55 2.50
CA ILE A 101 18.86 -27.47 2.15
C ILE A 101 19.17 -28.16 0.82
N ASP A 102 19.62 -29.41 0.90
CA ASP A 102 19.72 -30.29 -0.26
C ASP A 102 18.32 -30.79 -0.68
N MET A 103 17.95 -30.51 -1.94
CA MET A 103 16.74 -31.03 -2.57
C MET A 103 16.69 -32.57 -2.52
N SER A 104 17.85 -33.24 -2.53
CA SER A 104 17.93 -34.71 -2.41
C SER A 104 17.51 -35.21 -1.02
N ASP A 105 17.82 -34.47 0.06
CA ASP A 105 17.39 -34.83 1.42
C ASP A 105 15.90 -34.57 1.66
N LEU A 106 15.36 -33.47 1.11
CA LEU A 106 13.92 -33.20 1.12
C LEU A 106 13.15 -34.29 0.34
N LYS A 107 13.67 -34.69 -0.83
CA LYS A 107 13.12 -35.78 -1.65
C LYS A 107 13.19 -37.13 -0.93
N LYS A 108 14.30 -37.48 -0.26
CA LYS A 108 14.42 -38.72 0.54
C LYS A 108 13.40 -38.80 1.68
N GLN A 109 13.13 -37.67 2.35
CA GLN A 109 12.11 -37.60 3.41
C GLN A 109 10.68 -37.74 2.87
N LEU A 110 10.46 -37.49 1.57
CA LEU A 110 9.19 -37.63 0.86
C LEU A 110 8.97 -39.02 0.20
N VAL A 111 9.91 -39.98 0.31
CA VAL A 111 9.80 -41.36 -0.26
C VAL A 111 8.77 -42.25 0.48
N LEU A 112 7.69 -41.66 1.01
CA LEU A 112 6.49 -42.42 1.33
C LEU A 112 5.76 -42.73 0.01
N ARG A 113 5.98 -43.98 -0.48
CA ARG A 113 5.43 -44.75 -1.62
C ARG A 113 3.93 -44.56 -2.02
N ARG A 114 3.33 -43.38 -1.96
CA ARG A 114 1.87 -43.17 -2.18
C ARG A 114 1.48 -42.06 -3.17
N VAL A 115 2.43 -41.35 -3.80
CA VAL A 115 2.13 -40.23 -4.71
C VAL A 115 2.05 -40.65 -6.19
N SER A 116 2.60 -41.82 -6.54
CA SER A 116 2.59 -42.35 -7.93
C SER A 116 1.19 -42.71 -8.45
N ASN A 117 0.24 -43.09 -7.58
CA ASN A 117 -1.11 -43.47 -8.02
C ASN A 117 -2.03 -42.27 -8.29
N SER A 118 -1.84 -41.15 -7.59
CA SER A 118 -2.64 -39.93 -7.76
C SER A 118 -2.33 -39.22 -9.08
N LEU A 119 -1.06 -39.23 -9.51
CA LEU A 119 -0.62 -38.70 -10.81
C LEU A 119 -1.28 -39.47 -11.97
N LYS A 120 -1.42 -40.79 -11.85
CA LYS A 120 -2.06 -41.62 -12.87
C LYS A 120 -3.57 -41.32 -12.98
N THR A 121 -4.24 -41.02 -11.85
CA THR A 121 -5.68 -40.74 -11.82
C THR A 121 -6.04 -39.35 -12.36
N VAL A 122 -5.18 -38.34 -12.15
CA VAL A 122 -5.40 -36.98 -12.69
C VAL A 122 -5.24 -36.95 -14.22
N VAL A 123 -4.30 -37.74 -14.76
CA VAL A 123 -4.06 -37.88 -16.20
C VAL A 123 -5.22 -38.59 -16.92
N GLU A 124 -5.87 -39.55 -16.28
CA GLU A 124 -6.98 -40.32 -16.87
C GLU A 124 -8.33 -39.59 -16.83
N GLN A 125 -8.49 -38.51 -16.04
CA GLN A 125 -9.79 -37.86 -15.80
C GLN A 125 -10.05 -36.56 -16.56
N GLY A 126 -9.14 -36.07 -17.40
CA GLY A 126 -9.44 -35.11 -18.48
C GLY A 126 -10.05 -33.75 -18.06
N ASN A 127 -9.92 -33.31 -16.81
CA ASN A 127 -10.43 -32.02 -16.33
C ASN A 127 -9.30 -31.12 -15.82
N LEU A 128 -8.48 -30.61 -16.76
CA LEU A 128 -7.48 -29.58 -16.46
C LEU A 128 -8.14 -28.19 -16.57
N PHE A 129 -8.73 -27.71 -15.47
CA PHE A 129 -9.25 -26.34 -15.34
C PHE A 129 -8.12 -25.34 -14.99
N THR A 130 -7.00 -25.38 -15.72
CA THR A 130 -5.97 -24.36 -15.50
C THR A 130 -6.41 -23.02 -16.08
N LYS A 131 -6.25 -21.96 -15.30
CA LYS A 131 -6.47 -20.57 -15.72
C LYS A 131 -5.18 -19.79 -15.90
N GLU A 132 -4.04 -20.33 -15.48
CA GLU A 132 -2.74 -19.69 -15.61
C GLU A 132 -1.73 -20.72 -16.08
N LEU A 133 -0.96 -20.36 -17.11
CA LEU A 133 0.08 -21.21 -17.67
C LEU A 133 1.35 -20.38 -17.89
N SER A 134 2.47 -20.86 -17.39
CA SER A 134 3.79 -20.30 -17.64
C SER A 134 4.68 -21.34 -18.32
N ILE A 135 5.37 -20.93 -19.38
CA ILE A 135 6.34 -21.75 -20.11
C ILE A 135 7.64 -20.97 -20.18
N ASP A 136 8.72 -21.55 -19.64
CA ASP A 136 10.04 -20.94 -19.59
C ASP A 136 11.07 -21.82 -20.31
N PHE A 137 11.63 -21.29 -21.39
CA PHE A 137 12.71 -21.88 -22.17
C PHE A 137 14.03 -21.20 -21.80
N GLN A 138 14.94 -21.95 -21.20
CA GLN A 138 16.29 -21.51 -20.85
C GLN A 138 17.31 -22.43 -21.51
N GLN A 139 18.57 -21.96 -21.63
CA GLN A 139 19.63 -22.71 -22.32
C GLN A 139 19.79 -24.16 -21.84
N ASN A 140 19.57 -24.43 -20.55
CA ASN A 140 19.80 -25.74 -19.94
C ASN A 140 18.54 -26.38 -19.34
N PHE A 141 17.38 -25.71 -19.37
CA PHE A 141 16.15 -26.26 -18.80
C PHE A 141 14.86 -25.73 -19.45
N ILE A 142 13.82 -26.55 -19.41
CA ILE A 142 12.45 -26.16 -19.79
C ILE A 142 11.57 -26.33 -18.56
N CYS A 143 10.82 -25.28 -18.19
CA CYS A 143 9.87 -25.31 -17.08
C CYS A 143 8.45 -24.99 -17.58
N VAL A 144 7.48 -25.80 -17.18
CA VAL A 144 6.05 -25.58 -17.44
C VAL A 144 5.32 -25.58 -16.12
N ASP A 145 4.77 -24.43 -15.77
CA ASP A 145 4.07 -24.21 -14.50
C ASP A 145 2.60 -23.87 -14.75
N ASP A 146 1.72 -24.55 -14.02
CA ASP A 146 0.36 -24.11 -13.78
C ASP A 146 0.08 -24.00 -12.26
N ILE A 147 -1.10 -23.50 -11.89
CA ILE A 147 -1.50 -23.31 -10.48
C ILE A 147 -1.49 -24.59 -9.63
N HIS A 148 -1.43 -25.77 -10.24
CA HIS A 148 -1.55 -27.07 -9.59
C HIS A 148 -0.30 -27.93 -9.76
N PHE A 149 0.54 -27.66 -10.75
CA PHE A 149 1.63 -28.53 -11.16
C PHE A 149 2.80 -27.77 -11.81
N SER A 150 4.03 -28.23 -11.55
CA SER A 150 5.27 -27.70 -12.14
C SER A 150 6.06 -28.88 -12.72
N ALA A 151 6.36 -28.84 -14.01
CA ALA A 151 7.20 -29.80 -14.70
C ALA A 151 8.48 -29.11 -15.18
N SER A 152 9.65 -29.66 -14.82
CA SER A 152 10.93 -29.13 -15.28
C SER A 152 11.86 -30.23 -15.79
N TYR A 153 12.61 -29.90 -16.84
CA TYR A 153 13.70 -30.71 -17.39
C TYR A 153 15.01 -29.93 -17.28
N SER A 154 16.12 -30.55 -16.88
CA SER A 154 17.46 -29.96 -16.88
C SER A 154 18.46 -30.88 -17.59
N ALA A 155 19.31 -30.33 -18.45
CA ALA A 155 20.35 -31.07 -19.17
C ALA A 155 21.42 -31.70 -18.26
N GLU A 156 21.49 -31.32 -16.99
CA GLU A 156 22.38 -31.92 -15.99
C GLU A 156 21.86 -33.27 -15.46
N TRP A 157 20.62 -33.65 -15.77
CA TRP A 157 19.96 -34.85 -15.27
C TRP A 157 19.81 -35.87 -16.41
N ASP A 158 20.72 -36.84 -16.45
CA ASP A 158 20.98 -37.85 -17.50
C ASP A 158 19.87 -38.92 -17.69
N VAL A 159 18.59 -38.53 -17.60
CA VAL A 159 17.45 -39.45 -17.77
C VAL A 159 16.42 -38.76 -18.66
N ASP A 160 15.83 -39.47 -19.62
CA ASP A 160 14.83 -39.07 -20.63
C ASP A 160 13.60 -38.30 -20.07
N TYR A 161 13.81 -37.10 -19.52
CA TYR A 161 12.79 -36.17 -19.05
C TYR A 161 12.58 -35.00 -20.02
N GLU A 162 13.37 -34.91 -21.08
CA GLU A 162 13.33 -33.85 -22.10
C GLU A 162 11.94 -33.72 -22.74
N GLU A 163 11.24 -34.84 -22.94
CA GLU A 163 9.93 -34.84 -23.58
C GLU A 163 8.76 -34.48 -22.64
N MET A 164 8.91 -34.58 -21.32
CA MET A 164 7.75 -34.57 -20.40
C MET A 164 7.14 -33.17 -20.19
N PRO A 165 7.93 -32.10 -19.92
CA PRO A 165 7.38 -30.75 -19.82
C PRO A 165 6.81 -30.23 -21.14
N LEU A 166 7.50 -30.48 -22.26
CA LEU A 166 7.04 -30.10 -23.60
C LEU A 166 5.73 -30.81 -23.97
N LYS A 167 5.63 -32.13 -23.76
CA LYS A 167 4.39 -32.89 -23.99
C LYS A 167 3.25 -32.38 -23.09
N TYR A 168 3.54 -31.98 -21.86
CA TYR A 168 2.55 -31.41 -20.95
C TYR A 168 2.02 -30.05 -21.45
N ALA A 169 2.89 -29.12 -21.83
CA ALA A 169 2.49 -27.84 -22.43
C ALA A 169 1.66 -28.03 -23.71
N MET A 170 2.12 -28.90 -24.62
CA MET A 170 1.41 -29.21 -25.86
C MET A 170 0.03 -29.83 -25.58
N MET A 171 -0.09 -30.69 -24.57
CA MET A 171 -1.37 -31.31 -24.18
C MET A 171 -2.37 -30.26 -23.69
N ILE A 172 -1.94 -29.33 -22.83
CA ILE A 172 -2.80 -28.24 -22.33
C ILE A 172 -3.26 -27.36 -23.49
N LEU A 173 -2.32 -26.90 -24.33
CA LEU A 173 -2.61 -25.99 -25.44
C LEU A 173 -3.40 -26.64 -26.58
N LYS A 174 -3.46 -27.98 -26.68
CA LYS A 174 -4.34 -28.69 -27.61
C LYS A 174 -5.83 -28.62 -27.21
N ASN A 175 -6.15 -28.26 -25.98
CA ASN A 175 -7.52 -28.22 -25.50
C ASN A 175 -8.30 -27.01 -26.08
N THR A 176 -9.19 -27.28 -27.03
CA THR A 176 -10.00 -26.26 -27.71
C THR A 176 -10.96 -25.49 -26.80
N LYS A 177 -11.28 -26.01 -25.60
CA LYS A 177 -12.12 -25.35 -24.59
C LYS A 177 -11.30 -24.53 -23.58
N LEU A 178 -9.98 -24.50 -23.70
CA LEU A 178 -9.12 -23.77 -22.78
C LEU A 178 -9.37 -22.27 -22.85
N GLN A 179 -9.61 -21.67 -21.69
CA GLN A 179 -9.71 -20.22 -21.50
C GLN A 179 -8.80 -19.81 -20.35
N LEU A 180 -7.66 -19.22 -20.68
CA LEU A 180 -6.69 -18.75 -19.71
C LEU A 180 -7.04 -17.32 -19.26
N ASN A 181 -6.81 -17.04 -17.98
CA ASN A 181 -6.69 -15.67 -17.51
C ASN A 181 -5.30 -15.11 -17.85
N ARG A 182 -4.25 -15.93 -17.73
CA ARG A 182 -2.87 -15.51 -17.95
C ARG A 182 -2.07 -16.57 -18.68
N LEU A 183 -1.37 -16.17 -19.73
CA LEU A 183 -0.37 -16.98 -20.43
C LEU A 183 0.96 -16.24 -20.41
N HIS A 184 1.98 -16.87 -19.83
CA HIS A 184 3.31 -16.30 -19.67
C HIS A 184 4.33 -17.16 -20.42
N ILE A 185 5.05 -16.57 -21.36
CA ILE A 185 6.04 -17.29 -22.16
C ILE A 185 7.36 -16.54 -22.12
N VAL A 186 8.39 -17.22 -21.65
CA VAL A 186 9.75 -16.71 -21.55
C VAL A 186 10.69 -17.61 -22.32
N SER A 187 11.55 -17.02 -23.15
CA SER A 187 12.58 -17.70 -23.92
C SER A 187 13.82 -16.82 -23.86
N SER A 188 14.86 -17.25 -23.13
CA SER A 188 16.17 -16.60 -23.08
C SER A 188 17.20 -17.23 -24.05
N SER A 189 16.75 -18.22 -24.81
CA SER A 189 17.44 -18.89 -25.91
C SER A 189 16.47 -19.12 -27.06
N SER A 190 16.94 -19.68 -28.19
CA SER A 190 16.05 -20.10 -29.28
C SER A 190 14.98 -21.05 -28.74
N THR A 191 13.70 -20.71 -28.94
CA THR A 191 12.57 -21.55 -28.54
C THR A 191 12.68 -22.93 -29.19
N ASP A 192 12.27 -23.96 -28.45
CA ASP A 192 12.38 -25.35 -28.89
C ASP A 192 11.71 -25.58 -30.28
N PRO A 193 12.42 -26.15 -31.28
CA PRO A 193 11.88 -26.35 -32.62
C PRO A 193 10.61 -27.20 -32.68
N VAL A 194 10.47 -28.19 -31.79
CA VAL A 194 9.28 -29.06 -31.72
C VAL A 194 8.07 -28.26 -31.24
N PHE A 195 8.28 -27.37 -30.26
CA PHE A 195 7.23 -26.48 -29.79
C PHE A 195 6.80 -25.46 -30.84
N ILE A 196 7.76 -24.91 -31.60
CA ILE A 196 7.47 -23.99 -32.71
C ILE A 196 6.67 -24.69 -33.82
N ASP A 197 7.05 -25.92 -34.19
CA ASP A 197 6.31 -26.70 -35.18
C ASP A 197 4.88 -27.02 -34.70
N PHE A 198 4.74 -27.36 -33.42
CA PHE A 198 3.43 -27.56 -32.79
C PHE A 198 2.52 -26.32 -32.91
N LEU A 199 3.04 -25.12 -32.62
CA LEU A 199 2.26 -23.88 -32.70
C LEU A 199 1.83 -23.56 -34.15
N LYS A 200 2.72 -23.80 -35.12
CA LYS A 200 2.40 -23.64 -36.55
C LYS A 200 1.28 -24.58 -37.01
N ASN A 201 1.24 -25.78 -36.44
CA ASN A 201 0.25 -26.82 -36.75
C ASN A 201 -0.96 -26.83 -35.79
N LEU A 202 -1.09 -25.81 -34.92
CA LEU A 202 -2.19 -25.75 -33.97
C LEU A 202 -3.51 -25.47 -34.70
N SER A 203 -4.46 -26.40 -34.62
CA SER A 203 -5.72 -26.35 -35.37
C SER A 203 -6.72 -25.30 -34.89
N HIS A 204 -6.42 -24.60 -33.78
CA HIS A 204 -7.29 -23.59 -33.20
C HIS A 204 -6.46 -22.46 -32.58
N LYS A 205 -7.12 -21.33 -32.30
CA LYS A 205 -6.52 -20.20 -31.59
C LYS A 205 -6.75 -20.32 -30.08
N ILE A 206 -5.74 -19.95 -29.31
CA ILE A 206 -5.73 -19.98 -27.84
C ILE A 206 -6.49 -18.76 -27.30
N SER A 207 -7.32 -18.97 -26.27
CA SER A 207 -8.09 -17.89 -25.64
C SER A 207 -7.42 -17.50 -24.32
N THR A 208 -6.89 -16.28 -24.22
CA THR A 208 -6.28 -15.75 -22.97
C THR A 208 -6.61 -14.29 -22.77
N LYS A 209 -6.79 -13.85 -21.50
CA LYS A 209 -6.99 -12.44 -21.14
C LYS A 209 -5.70 -11.64 -21.06
N GLU A 210 -4.68 -12.23 -20.47
CA GLU A 210 -3.37 -11.61 -20.34
C GLU A 210 -2.33 -12.46 -21.07
N LEU A 211 -1.55 -11.82 -21.94
CA LEU A 211 -0.42 -12.45 -22.61
C LEU A 211 0.86 -11.69 -22.25
N TYR A 212 1.82 -12.41 -21.70
CA TYR A 212 3.16 -11.92 -21.47
C TYR A 212 4.14 -12.70 -22.35
N LEU A 213 4.91 -11.99 -23.18
CA LEU A 213 5.95 -12.56 -24.01
C LEU A 213 7.30 -11.92 -23.69
N ASN A 214 8.29 -12.76 -23.42
CA ASN A 214 9.70 -12.41 -23.41
C ASN A 214 10.42 -13.40 -24.32
N VAL A 215 10.55 -13.07 -25.61
CA VAL A 215 11.16 -13.95 -26.61
C VAL A 215 12.21 -13.18 -27.40
N ASP A 216 13.30 -13.86 -27.77
CA ASP A 216 14.49 -13.19 -28.29
C ASP A 216 14.40 -12.83 -29.79
N CYS A 217 13.36 -13.24 -30.52
CA CYS A 217 13.21 -12.91 -31.95
C CYS A 217 11.79 -12.45 -32.38
N PRO A 218 11.70 -11.51 -33.35
CA PRO A 218 10.43 -10.98 -33.85
C PRO A 218 9.52 -12.02 -34.51
N GLU A 219 10.08 -12.98 -35.25
CA GLU A 219 9.31 -14.02 -35.96
C GLU A 219 8.54 -14.91 -34.99
N THR A 220 9.15 -15.23 -33.84
CA THR A 220 8.53 -16.01 -32.77
C THR A 220 7.44 -15.20 -32.06
N THR A 221 7.69 -13.91 -31.82
CA THR A 221 6.65 -13.00 -31.27
C THR A 221 5.42 -12.98 -32.18
N HIS A 222 5.64 -12.84 -33.49
CA HIS A 222 4.56 -12.85 -34.47
C HIS A 222 3.80 -14.19 -34.47
N LEU A 223 4.51 -15.33 -34.45
CA LEU A 223 3.88 -16.65 -34.38
C LEU A 223 3.01 -16.83 -33.11
N PHE A 224 3.51 -16.41 -31.94
CA PHE A 224 2.71 -16.51 -30.72
C PHE A 224 1.45 -15.65 -30.80
N LEU A 225 1.55 -14.43 -31.33
CA LEU A 225 0.41 -13.54 -31.46
C LEU A 225 -0.64 -14.07 -32.46
N THR A 226 -0.24 -14.69 -33.58
CA THR A 226 -1.18 -15.25 -34.55
C THR A 226 -1.95 -16.47 -34.00
N CYS A 227 -1.35 -17.20 -33.06
CA CYS A 227 -2.00 -18.31 -32.36
C CYS A 227 -3.04 -17.87 -31.32
N MET A 228 -3.16 -16.57 -30.99
CA MET A 228 -4.12 -16.08 -29.98
C MET A 228 -5.44 -15.61 -30.61
N LYS A 229 -6.52 -15.66 -29.83
CA LYS A 229 -7.79 -15.00 -30.15
C LYS A 229 -7.76 -13.54 -29.67
N PRO A 230 -7.74 -12.54 -30.58
CA PRO A 230 -7.59 -11.14 -30.19
C PRO A 230 -8.75 -10.61 -29.33
N GLU A 231 -9.97 -11.07 -29.59
CA GLU A 231 -11.19 -10.62 -28.90
C GLU A 231 -11.22 -10.91 -27.40
N PHE A 232 -10.42 -11.86 -26.93
CA PHE A 232 -10.34 -12.23 -25.51
C PHE A 232 -9.17 -11.57 -24.78
N LEU A 233 -8.26 -10.87 -25.49
CA LEU A 233 -7.04 -10.32 -24.94
C LEU A 233 -7.27 -8.92 -24.36
N ASP A 234 -7.17 -8.80 -23.04
CA ASP A 234 -7.29 -7.53 -22.31
C ASP A 234 -5.94 -6.82 -22.17
N ILE A 235 -4.85 -7.58 -21.98
CA ILE A 235 -3.52 -7.04 -21.70
C ILE A 235 -2.47 -7.78 -22.53
N LEU A 236 -1.68 -7.02 -23.30
CA LEU A 236 -0.48 -7.52 -23.97
C LEU A 236 0.77 -6.89 -23.35
N THR A 237 1.70 -7.73 -22.88
CA THR A 237 3.00 -7.29 -22.34
C THR A 237 4.15 -7.93 -23.12
N LEU A 238 5.03 -7.10 -23.68
CA LEU A 238 6.21 -7.52 -24.43
C LEU A 238 7.49 -7.04 -23.72
N LYS A 239 8.36 -7.96 -23.29
CA LYS A 239 9.63 -7.61 -22.63
C LYS A 239 10.74 -7.23 -23.62
N THR A 240 10.60 -7.68 -24.85
CA THR A 240 11.48 -7.46 -26.00
C THR A 240 10.60 -7.28 -27.24
N GLY A 241 10.98 -6.43 -28.19
CA GLY A 241 10.19 -6.25 -29.42
C GLY A 241 10.49 -4.96 -30.20
N ASN A 242 10.03 -4.94 -31.45
CA ASN A 242 10.15 -3.80 -32.38
C ASN A 242 8.79 -3.10 -32.54
N ILE A 243 8.68 -1.84 -32.08
CA ILE A 243 7.43 -1.05 -32.15
C ILE A 243 6.91 -0.95 -33.59
N ASP A 244 7.82 -0.77 -34.56
CA ASP A 244 7.45 -0.51 -35.95
C ASP A 244 6.80 -1.72 -36.64
N GLU A 245 7.05 -2.92 -36.12
CA GLU A 245 6.43 -4.15 -36.57
C GLU A 245 5.14 -4.44 -35.81
N ILE A 246 5.14 -4.19 -34.50
CA ILE A 246 3.99 -4.46 -33.61
C ILE A 246 2.80 -3.57 -33.97
N VAL A 247 3.03 -2.29 -34.28
CA VAL A 247 1.97 -1.34 -34.65
C VAL A 247 1.30 -1.69 -36.00
N LYS A 248 1.97 -2.48 -36.85
CA LYS A 248 1.45 -2.94 -38.14
C LYS A 248 0.55 -4.18 -38.04
N LEU A 249 0.44 -4.80 -36.86
CA LEU A 249 -0.37 -6.00 -36.68
C LEU A 249 -1.86 -5.63 -36.71
N ASP A 250 -2.64 -6.33 -37.55
CA ASP A 250 -4.07 -6.05 -37.76
C ASP A 250 -4.90 -6.09 -36.45
N TYR A 251 -4.44 -6.87 -35.46
CA TYR A 251 -5.07 -7.08 -34.16
C TYR A 251 -4.49 -6.21 -33.03
N PHE A 252 -3.53 -5.32 -33.32
CA PHE A 252 -2.96 -4.37 -32.35
C PHE A 252 -4.02 -3.41 -31.77
N LEU A 253 -5.13 -3.22 -32.48
CA LEU A 253 -6.19 -2.29 -32.10
C LEU A 253 -7.24 -2.90 -31.15
N ASP A 254 -7.15 -4.21 -30.87
CA ASP A 254 -8.24 -4.96 -30.23
C ASP A 254 -8.17 -5.06 -28.70
N PHE A 255 -7.05 -4.68 -28.08
CA PHE A 255 -6.85 -4.73 -26.63
C PHE A 255 -6.83 -3.33 -25.97
N PRO A 256 -7.32 -3.19 -24.72
CA PRO A 256 -7.36 -1.92 -24.01
C PRO A 256 -6.02 -1.50 -23.39
N VAL A 257 -5.13 -2.45 -23.06
CA VAL A 257 -3.88 -2.14 -22.35
C VAL A 257 -2.67 -2.74 -23.07
N PHE A 258 -1.67 -1.90 -23.34
CA PHE A 258 -0.42 -2.30 -23.94
C PHE A 258 0.76 -2.00 -23.02
N SER A 259 1.68 -2.94 -22.87
CA SER A 259 2.95 -2.71 -22.19
C SER A 259 4.13 -3.23 -23.00
N ILE A 260 5.18 -2.42 -23.11
CA ILE A 260 6.41 -2.79 -23.79
C ILE A 260 7.63 -2.34 -22.99
N LYS A 261 8.66 -3.18 -22.92
CA LYS A 261 9.99 -2.80 -22.45
C LYS A 261 10.91 -2.60 -23.66
N LEU A 262 11.63 -1.48 -23.69
CA LEU A 262 12.56 -1.10 -24.75
C LEU A 262 13.95 -0.81 -24.17
N SER A 263 15.00 -1.14 -24.93
CA SER A 263 16.37 -0.75 -24.61
C SER A 263 16.58 0.76 -24.82
N ASN A 264 15.98 1.34 -25.86
CA ASN A 264 16.00 2.77 -26.15
C ASN A 264 14.66 3.28 -26.71
N LEU A 265 14.28 4.50 -26.34
CA LEU A 265 13.04 5.16 -26.78
C LEU A 265 13.40 6.40 -27.61
N THR A 266 12.93 6.44 -28.85
CA THR A 266 13.14 7.56 -29.78
C THR A 266 11.84 8.34 -30.00
N GLU A 267 11.93 9.53 -30.61
CA GLU A 267 10.74 10.31 -30.97
C GLU A 267 9.88 9.56 -32.01
N GLU A 268 10.51 8.89 -32.97
CA GLU A 268 9.85 8.06 -33.97
C GLU A 268 9.02 6.94 -33.34
N HIS A 269 9.56 6.24 -32.34
CA HIS A 269 8.82 5.22 -31.58
C HIS A 269 7.55 5.80 -30.93
N LEU A 270 7.65 7.00 -30.33
CA LEU A 270 6.50 7.66 -29.70
C LEU A 270 5.48 8.16 -30.72
N MET A 271 5.91 8.64 -31.89
CA MET A 271 5.01 9.02 -32.99
C MET A 271 4.28 7.81 -33.56
N ASN A 272 4.99 6.70 -33.81
CA ASN A 272 4.40 5.46 -34.33
C ASN A 272 3.39 4.86 -33.36
N LEU A 273 3.71 4.85 -32.05
CA LEU A 273 2.73 4.45 -31.03
C LEU A 273 1.53 5.39 -30.97
N ARG A 274 1.75 6.71 -31.00
CA ARG A 274 0.66 7.69 -31.00
C ARG A 274 -0.26 7.48 -32.21
N GLU A 275 0.30 7.33 -33.40
CA GLU A 275 -0.48 7.13 -34.63
C GLU A 275 -1.22 5.77 -34.59
N GLY A 276 -0.52 4.69 -34.25
CA GLY A 276 -1.09 3.35 -34.16
C GLY A 276 -2.23 3.25 -33.15
N LEU A 277 -1.99 3.71 -31.93
CA LEU A 277 -2.96 3.65 -30.84
C LEU A 277 -4.15 4.58 -31.07
N SER A 278 -3.97 5.71 -31.76
CA SER A 278 -5.07 6.61 -32.11
C SER A 278 -6.13 5.97 -33.02
N LYS A 279 -5.78 4.89 -33.72
CA LYS A 279 -6.70 4.13 -34.59
C LYS A 279 -7.58 3.14 -33.80
N SER A 280 -7.27 2.88 -32.52
CA SER A 280 -8.05 1.94 -31.68
C SER A 280 -9.19 2.65 -30.96
N GLN A 281 -10.38 2.02 -30.98
CA GLN A 281 -11.54 2.48 -30.20
C GLN A 281 -11.61 1.89 -28.78
N LYS A 282 -10.77 0.88 -28.47
CA LYS A 282 -10.78 0.17 -27.18
C LYS A 282 -9.62 0.56 -26.26
N PHE A 283 -8.59 1.21 -26.81
CA PHE A 283 -7.37 1.53 -26.10
C PHE A 283 -7.58 2.46 -24.90
N LYS A 284 -6.96 2.14 -23.77
CA LYS A 284 -7.04 2.91 -22.52
C LYS A 284 -5.66 3.37 -22.04
N ASP A 285 -4.71 2.43 -21.92
CA ASP A 285 -3.44 2.68 -21.24
C ASP A 285 -2.24 2.08 -22.00
N CYS A 286 -1.17 2.86 -22.12
CA CYS A 286 0.13 2.44 -22.65
C CYS A 286 1.20 2.53 -21.57
N TYR A 287 1.93 1.44 -21.31
CA TYR A 287 3.04 1.42 -20.37
C TYR A 287 4.36 1.12 -21.08
N ILE A 288 5.20 2.13 -21.24
CA ILE A 288 6.53 2.00 -21.83
C ILE A 288 7.55 1.97 -20.69
N SER A 289 8.33 0.89 -20.61
CA SER A 289 9.47 0.79 -19.70
C SER A 289 10.77 0.87 -20.49
N THR A 290 11.70 1.71 -20.08
CA THR A 290 13.01 1.84 -20.73
C THR A 290 14.13 1.46 -19.78
N GLU A 291 15.22 0.92 -20.30
CA GLU A 291 16.41 0.62 -19.47
C GLU A 291 17.11 1.88 -18.99
N ASN A 292 17.05 2.94 -19.81
CA ASN A 292 17.58 4.26 -19.47
C ASN A 292 16.45 5.23 -19.07
N PRO A 293 16.71 6.21 -18.19
CA PRO A 293 15.73 7.25 -17.86
C PRO A 293 15.25 8.00 -19.10
N ILE A 294 13.94 8.16 -19.25
CA ILE A 294 13.34 8.89 -20.37
C ILE A 294 13.68 10.37 -20.23
N ARG A 295 14.23 10.98 -21.28
CA ARG A 295 14.48 12.42 -21.33
C ARG A 295 13.15 13.17 -21.43
N LEU A 296 12.93 14.13 -20.55
CA LEU A 296 11.70 14.95 -20.51
C LEU A 296 11.47 15.67 -21.84
N GLU A 297 12.52 16.17 -22.49
CA GLU A 297 12.48 16.81 -23.82
C GLU A 297 11.79 15.93 -24.88
N LEU A 298 12.04 14.61 -24.85
CA LEU A 298 11.45 13.65 -25.79
C LEU A 298 9.92 13.57 -25.63
N ILE A 299 9.44 13.67 -24.39
CA ILE A 299 8.00 13.65 -24.06
C ILE A 299 7.39 15.01 -24.39
N GLU A 300 8.08 16.10 -24.08
CA GLU A 300 7.62 17.47 -24.33
C GLU A 300 7.50 17.76 -25.83
N ASN A 301 8.45 17.29 -26.64
CA ASN A 301 8.42 17.43 -28.10
C ASN A 301 7.22 16.72 -28.74
N VAL A 302 6.83 15.55 -28.22
CA VAL A 302 5.75 14.73 -28.80
C VAL A 302 4.36 15.08 -28.22
N PHE A 303 4.29 15.43 -26.93
CA PHE A 303 3.02 15.60 -26.19
C PHE A 303 2.76 17.02 -25.66
N SER A 304 3.69 17.96 -25.82
CA SER A 304 3.52 19.38 -25.44
C SER A 304 3.08 19.61 -23.98
N LEU A 305 3.65 18.85 -23.04
CA LEU A 305 3.30 18.94 -21.61
C LEU A 305 4.00 20.12 -20.94
N SER A 306 3.24 21.10 -20.44
CA SER A 306 3.79 22.21 -19.64
C SER A 306 3.70 21.88 -18.15
N SER A 307 4.84 21.61 -17.52
CA SER A 307 4.94 21.24 -16.11
C SER A 307 5.30 22.43 -15.21
N GLY A 308 4.31 23.30 -14.96
CA GLY A 308 4.40 24.38 -13.96
C GLY A 308 3.13 24.43 -13.10
N PRO A 309 3.10 25.20 -11.99
CA PRO A 309 1.84 25.47 -11.30
C PRO A 309 0.86 26.09 -12.31
N GLU A 310 -0.21 25.37 -12.64
CA GLU A 310 -1.29 25.86 -13.50
C GLU A 310 -2.01 27.02 -12.80
N PHE A 311 -1.48 28.23 -12.91
CA PHE A 311 -2.31 29.42 -12.83
C PHE A 311 -3.13 29.42 -14.11
N SER A 312 -4.33 28.84 -14.06
CA SER A 312 -5.18 28.64 -15.24
C SER A 312 -5.96 29.89 -15.67
N GLU A 313 -5.93 30.96 -14.85
CA GLU A 313 -6.61 32.23 -15.13
C GLU A 313 -6.08 33.40 -14.29
N GLY A 314 -6.66 34.59 -14.47
CA GLY A 314 -6.50 35.75 -13.58
C GLY A 314 -5.32 36.67 -13.90
N PRO A 315 -5.28 37.86 -13.27
CA PRO A 315 -4.25 38.88 -13.48
C PRO A 315 -2.84 38.35 -13.20
N ARG A 316 -2.70 37.41 -12.26
CA ARG A 316 -1.41 36.80 -11.93
C ARG A 316 -0.87 35.93 -13.05
N GLN A 317 -1.72 35.17 -13.76
CA GLN A 317 -1.30 34.41 -14.92
C GLN A 317 -0.90 35.33 -16.08
N ALA A 318 -1.68 36.37 -16.35
CA ALA A 318 -1.37 37.35 -17.39
C ALA A 318 -0.01 38.00 -17.15
N PHE A 319 0.25 38.42 -15.90
CA PHE A 319 1.53 38.98 -15.49
C PHE A 319 2.70 37.99 -15.63
N LEU A 320 2.50 36.72 -15.27
CA LEU A 320 3.53 35.69 -15.46
C LEU A 320 3.83 35.42 -16.95
N LYS A 321 2.80 35.42 -17.80
CA LYS A 321 2.98 35.31 -19.27
C LYS A 321 3.78 36.48 -19.81
N GLU A 322 3.46 37.70 -19.38
CA GLU A 322 4.21 38.90 -19.76
C GLU A 322 5.67 38.82 -19.34
N ILE A 323 5.97 38.33 -18.13
CA ILE A 323 7.35 38.10 -17.68
C ILE A 323 8.06 37.07 -18.56
N THR A 324 7.40 35.94 -18.85
CA THR A 324 7.99 34.88 -19.70
C THR A 324 8.26 35.38 -21.11
N GLU A 325 7.35 36.16 -21.70
CA GLU A 325 7.51 36.71 -23.04
C GLU A 325 8.65 37.75 -23.10
N ASN A 326 8.73 38.63 -22.10
CA ASN A 326 9.83 39.60 -21.99
C ASN A 326 11.21 38.92 -21.78
N ALA A 327 11.27 37.82 -21.03
CA ALA A 327 12.50 37.08 -20.79
C ALA A 327 12.99 36.34 -22.03
N ARG A 328 12.08 35.72 -22.80
CA ARG A 328 12.39 35.07 -24.09
C ARG A 328 13.00 36.06 -25.08
N ASN A 329 12.44 37.27 -25.15
CA ASN A 329 12.95 38.33 -26.03
C ASN A 329 14.36 38.81 -25.66
N ARG A 330 14.90 38.43 -24.50
CA ARG A 330 16.19 38.87 -23.95
C ARG A 330 17.15 37.72 -23.60
N ASN A 331 16.83 36.48 -23.96
CA ASN A 331 17.59 35.28 -23.59
C ASN A 331 17.87 35.17 -22.07
N SER A 332 16.88 35.46 -21.22
CA SER A 332 17.00 35.42 -19.75
C SER A 332 16.09 34.35 -19.11
N ASP A 333 16.08 33.15 -19.68
CA ASP A 333 15.22 32.05 -19.23
C ASP A 333 15.55 31.56 -17.81
N ASP A 334 16.78 31.78 -17.35
CA ASP A 334 17.26 31.51 -15.99
C ASP A 334 16.49 32.32 -14.92
N ILE A 335 16.13 33.57 -15.24
CA ILE A 335 15.35 34.44 -14.35
C ILE A 335 13.92 33.90 -14.22
N VAL A 336 13.32 33.45 -15.32
CA VAL A 336 11.98 32.83 -15.32
C VAL A 336 12.02 31.56 -14.49
N GLN A 337 13.04 30.72 -14.65
CA GLN A 337 13.18 29.49 -13.90
C GLN A 337 13.34 29.75 -12.39
N THR A 338 14.11 30.76 -12.01
CA THR A 338 14.26 31.19 -10.61
C THR A 338 12.92 31.65 -10.03
N LEU A 339 12.17 32.47 -10.76
CA LEU A 339 10.85 32.94 -10.34
C LEU A 339 9.86 31.78 -10.20
N MET A 340 9.80 30.87 -11.16
CA MET A 340 8.92 29.70 -11.12
C MET A 340 9.25 28.76 -9.96
N THR A 341 10.54 28.58 -9.66
CA THR A 341 11.01 27.81 -8.49
C THR A 341 10.63 28.49 -7.18
N ALA A 342 10.76 29.81 -7.07
CA ALA A 342 10.34 30.56 -5.89
C ALA A 342 8.82 30.48 -5.67
N LEU A 343 8.03 30.60 -6.75
CA LEU A 343 6.57 30.53 -6.69
C LEU A 343 6.06 29.14 -6.32
N SER A 344 6.72 28.08 -6.80
CA SER A 344 6.35 26.70 -6.46
C SER A 344 6.75 26.30 -5.03
N SER A 345 7.86 26.83 -4.51
CA SER A 345 8.36 26.52 -3.16
C SER A 345 7.80 27.42 -2.05
N ALA A 346 7.21 28.58 -2.36
CA ALA A 346 6.66 29.52 -1.37
C ALA A 346 5.46 28.98 -0.58
N LYS A 347 4.77 27.96 -1.10
CA LYS A 347 3.66 27.28 -0.41
C LYS A 347 3.88 25.78 -0.45
N ALA A 348 3.43 25.08 0.59
CA ALA A 348 3.45 23.62 0.60
C ALA A 348 2.74 23.04 -0.63
N ALA A 349 3.32 22.02 -1.26
CA ALA A 349 2.79 21.39 -2.46
C ALA A 349 1.33 20.90 -2.30
N SER A 350 0.98 20.42 -1.10
CA SER A 350 -0.39 20.01 -0.76
C SER A 350 -1.38 21.19 -0.77
N THR A 351 -0.95 22.38 -0.33
CA THR A 351 -1.77 23.61 -0.39
C THR A 351 -1.96 24.05 -1.83
N MET A 352 -0.90 24.03 -2.64
CA MET A 352 -0.98 24.38 -4.07
C MET A 352 -1.93 23.44 -4.82
N LYS A 353 -1.81 22.14 -4.61
CA LYS A 353 -2.72 21.13 -5.18
C LYS A 353 -4.17 21.36 -4.75
N ALA A 354 -4.40 21.62 -3.46
CA ALA A 354 -5.74 21.89 -2.95
C ALA A 354 -6.33 23.16 -3.58
N TYR A 355 -5.56 24.23 -3.71
CA TYR A 355 -6.04 25.49 -4.30
C TYR A 355 -6.32 25.35 -5.79
N GLY A 356 -5.47 24.62 -6.53
CA GLY A 356 -5.72 24.29 -7.93
C GLY A 356 -7.05 23.55 -8.12
N GLN A 357 -7.29 22.51 -7.30
CA GLN A 357 -8.55 21.75 -7.34
C GLN A 357 -9.78 22.60 -7.01
N GLU A 358 -9.71 23.49 -6.01
CA GLU A 358 -10.84 24.37 -5.67
C GLU A 358 -11.13 25.39 -6.78
N ASN A 359 -10.09 25.96 -7.39
CA ASN A 359 -10.26 26.88 -8.52
C ASN A 359 -10.85 26.16 -9.73
N GLU A 360 -10.40 24.95 -10.04
CA GLU A 360 -10.93 24.17 -11.16
C GLU A 360 -12.41 23.80 -10.95
N GLN A 361 -12.81 23.39 -9.74
CA GLN A 361 -14.21 23.15 -9.41
C GLN A 361 -15.07 24.41 -9.55
N ARG A 362 -14.58 25.54 -9.05
CA ARG A 362 -15.27 26.83 -9.19
C ARG A 362 -15.46 27.20 -10.66
N ARG A 363 -14.39 27.11 -11.47
CA ARG A 363 -14.43 27.45 -12.90
C ARG A 363 -15.45 26.60 -13.64
N ARG A 364 -15.39 25.28 -13.47
CA ARG A 364 -16.33 24.34 -14.06
C ARG A 364 -17.78 24.72 -13.73
N TRP A 365 -18.07 24.97 -12.46
CA TRP A 365 -19.42 25.33 -12.02
C TRP A 365 -19.93 26.64 -12.64
N ILE A 366 -19.06 27.64 -12.77
CA ILE A 366 -19.38 28.95 -13.39
C ILE A 366 -19.65 28.77 -14.89
N LEU A 367 -18.76 28.06 -15.59
CA LEU A 367 -18.84 27.86 -17.04
C LEU A 367 -20.06 27.00 -17.44
N GLU A 368 -20.34 25.92 -16.70
CA GLU A 368 -21.53 25.08 -16.91
C GLU A 368 -22.85 25.86 -16.80
N ARG A 369 -22.84 27.00 -16.10
CA ARG A 369 -24.01 27.88 -15.92
C ARG A 369 -24.03 29.08 -16.87
N GLY A 370 -23.08 29.17 -17.79
CA GLY A 370 -22.94 30.31 -18.70
C GLY A 370 -22.65 31.64 -17.99
N LEU A 371 -22.11 31.58 -16.77
CA LEU A 371 -21.77 32.77 -16.00
C LEU A 371 -20.35 33.27 -16.37
N PRO A 372 -20.07 34.58 -16.29
CA PRO A 372 -18.74 35.11 -16.55
C PRO A 372 -17.76 34.73 -15.44
N LEU A 373 -16.50 34.41 -15.77
CA LEU A 373 -15.43 34.14 -14.82
C LEU A 373 -14.95 35.43 -14.14
N ASN A 374 -15.72 35.92 -13.17
CA ASN A 374 -15.42 37.13 -12.41
C ASN A 374 -15.70 36.95 -10.90
N GLU A 375 -15.47 38.02 -10.14
CA GLU A 375 -15.69 38.04 -8.69
C GLU A 375 -17.15 37.76 -8.33
N VAL A 376 -18.11 38.36 -9.04
CA VAL A 376 -19.54 38.22 -8.76
C VAL A 376 -19.97 36.75 -8.86
N SER A 377 -19.61 36.07 -9.95
CA SER A 377 -19.88 34.64 -10.14
C SER A 377 -19.17 33.77 -9.11
N THR A 378 -18.01 34.20 -8.61
CA THR A 378 -17.29 33.51 -7.52
C THR A 378 -18.02 33.64 -6.19
N VAL A 379 -18.58 34.80 -5.87
CA VAL A 379 -19.40 35.00 -4.67
C VAL A 379 -20.68 34.16 -4.77
N MET A 380 -21.31 34.08 -5.95
CA MET A 380 -22.45 33.18 -6.21
C MET A 380 -22.06 31.71 -6.01
N TYR A 381 -20.90 31.29 -6.52
CA TYR A 381 -20.38 29.93 -6.30
C TYR A 381 -20.18 29.63 -4.81
N LEU A 382 -19.60 30.56 -4.04
CA LEU A 382 -19.41 30.40 -2.60
C LEU A 382 -20.74 30.27 -1.87
N ALA A 383 -21.74 31.09 -2.21
CA ALA A 383 -23.08 31.01 -1.66
C ALA A 383 -23.71 29.63 -1.91
N TRP A 384 -23.69 29.17 -3.17
CA TRP A 384 -24.16 27.83 -3.55
C TRP A 384 -23.39 26.72 -2.80
N LYS A 385 -22.06 26.79 -2.76
CA LYS A 385 -21.22 25.78 -2.11
C LYS A 385 -21.50 25.72 -0.61
N SER A 386 -21.84 26.84 0.01
CA SER A 386 -22.12 26.92 1.46
C SER A 386 -23.24 25.99 1.92
N GLU A 387 -24.15 25.59 1.04
CA GLU A 387 -25.23 24.64 1.35
C GLU A 387 -24.69 23.24 1.67
N SER A 388 -23.54 22.87 1.07
CA SER A 388 -22.95 21.53 1.17
C SER A 388 -21.64 21.46 1.94
N VAL A 389 -20.99 22.59 2.21
CA VAL A 389 -19.68 22.63 2.87
C VAL A 389 -19.63 23.56 4.07
N GLY A 390 -18.71 23.25 4.98
CA GLY A 390 -18.49 24.04 6.18
C GLY A 390 -17.70 25.34 5.97
N SER A 391 -17.67 26.16 7.02
CA SER A 391 -17.04 27.49 7.05
C SER A 391 -15.55 27.46 6.66
N GLY A 392 -14.80 26.44 7.11
CA GLY A 392 -13.39 26.25 6.77
C GLY A 392 -13.15 25.96 5.28
N SER A 393 -14.06 25.23 4.64
CA SER A 393 -13.98 24.94 3.20
C SER A 393 -14.24 26.20 2.36
N LEU A 394 -15.21 27.02 2.77
CA LEU A 394 -15.46 28.32 2.13
C LEU A 394 -14.26 29.27 2.24
N ALA A 395 -13.64 29.33 3.43
CA ALA A 395 -12.42 30.12 3.63
C ALA A 395 -11.27 29.65 2.72
N LYS A 396 -11.12 28.33 2.52
CA LYS A 396 -10.13 27.74 1.62
C LYS A 396 -10.40 28.11 0.15
N ILE A 397 -11.66 28.02 -0.30
CA ILE A 397 -12.06 28.43 -1.66
C ILE A 397 -11.76 29.92 -1.88
N SER A 398 -12.10 30.78 -0.92
CA SER A 398 -11.78 32.21 -0.98
C SER A 398 -10.27 32.47 -1.07
N ALA A 399 -9.47 31.76 -0.28
CA ALA A 399 -8.01 31.86 -0.33
C ALA A 399 -7.43 31.35 -1.67
N ALA A 400 -8.00 30.29 -2.25
CA ALA A 400 -7.62 29.78 -3.56
C ALA A 400 -7.93 30.79 -4.68
N TYR A 401 -9.08 31.46 -4.61
CA TYR A 401 -9.42 32.53 -5.55
C TYR A 401 -8.44 33.71 -5.45
N LYS A 402 -8.15 34.18 -4.22
CA LYS A 402 -7.19 35.27 -3.97
C LYS A 402 -5.78 34.95 -4.46
N MET A 403 -5.37 33.67 -4.41
CA MET A 403 -4.06 33.27 -4.93
C MET A 403 -3.89 33.62 -6.43
N VAL A 404 -4.98 33.56 -7.19
CA VAL A 404 -5.01 33.73 -8.65
C VAL A 404 -5.42 35.15 -9.05
N ASN A 405 -6.29 35.79 -8.26
CA ASN A 405 -6.89 37.10 -8.56
C ASN A 405 -6.39 38.26 -7.68
N ASN A 406 -5.36 38.02 -6.86
CA ASN A 406 -4.80 38.92 -5.83
C ASN A 406 -5.76 39.26 -4.70
N GLU A 407 -6.84 39.97 -4.99
CA GLU A 407 -7.77 40.48 -4.00
C GLU A 407 -9.23 40.23 -4.40
N VAL A 408 -10.09 40.36 -3.42
CA VAL A 408 -11.54 40.44 -3.60
C VAL A 408 -11.89 41.89 -3.30
N SER A 409 -12.79 42.50 -4.08
CA SER A 409 -13.27 43.85 -3.81
C SER A 409 -13.77 43.98 -2.36
N ILE A 410 -13.77 45.20 -1.81
CA ILE A 410 -14.24 45.43 -0.43
C ILE A 410 -15.68 44.88 -0.22
N PRO A 411 -16.65 45.15 -1.11
CA PRO A 411 -17.99 44.57 -0.99
C PRO A 411 -17.99 43.03 -1.07
N GLY A 412 -17.26 42.44 -2.02
CA GLY A 412 -17.20 40.99 -2.14
C GLY A 412 -16.55 40.33 -0.93
N ALA A 413 -15.51 40.94 -0.35
CA ALA A 413 -14.85 40.46 0.84
C ALA A 413 -15.79 40.49 2.06
N GLN A 414 -16.64 41.51 2.18
CA GLN A 414 -17.68 41.57 3.20
C GLN A 414 -18.70 40.44 3.03
N CYS A 415 -19.26 40.26 1.83
CA CYS A 415 -20.21 39.16 1.56
C CYS A 415 -19.61 37.78 1.87
N VAL A 416 -18.36 37.54 1.47
CA VAL A 416 -17.66 36.28 1.74
C VAL A 416 -17.45 36.08 3.25
N ALA A 417 -17.05 37.13 3.97
CA ALA A 417 -16.85 37.07 5.41
C ALA A 417 -18.17 36.79 6.16
N GLU A 418 -19.26 37.46 5.78
CA GLU A 418 -20.59 37.25 6.34
C GLU A 418 -21.09 35.83 6.10
N LEU A 419 -20.89 35.29 4.89
CA LEU A 419 -21.25 33.92 4.55
C LEU A 419 -20.48 32.90 5.41
N ILE A 420 -19.16 33.07 5.54
CA ILE A 420 -18.32 32.21 6.38
C ILE A 420 -18.75 32.30 7.85
N ASN A 421 -19.01 33.51 8.36
CA ASN A 421 -19.42 33.72 9.75
C ASN A 421 -20.81 33.13 10.03
N SER A 422 -21.75 33.28 9.10
CA SER A 422 -23.08 32.67 9.18
C SER A 422 -22.97 31.15 9.29
N LYS A 423 -22.19 30.51 8.41
CA LYS A 423 -21.94 29.06 8.47
C LYS A 423 -21.24 28.65 9.75
N LYS A 424 -20.24 29.41 10.21
CA LYS A 424 -19.53 29.15 11.47
C LYS A 424 -20.48 29.18 12.68
N ARG A 425 -21.45 30.10 12.71
CA ARG A 425 -22.48 30.15 13.76
C ARG A 425 -23.40 28.94 13.70
N ALA A 426 -23.91 28.59 12.52
CA ALA A 426 -24.76 27.41 12.34
C ALA A 426 -24.05 26.13 12.77
N GLU A 427 -22.77 25.98 12.39
CA GLU A 427 -21.92 24.86 12.81
C GLU A 427 -21.77 24.80 14.33
N ALA A 428 -21.56 25.94 15.00
CA ALA A 428 -21.40 25.98 16.45
C ALA A 428 -22.65 25.46 17.19
N THR A 429 -23.86 25.70 16.65
CA THR A 429 -25.11 25.21 17.22
C THR A 429 -25.28 23.69 17.09
N THR A 430 -24.75 23.09 16.01
CA THR A 430 -24.93 21.66 15.71
C THR A 430 -23.73 20.78 16.09
N ARG A 431 -22.59 21.37 16.46
CA ARG A 431 -21.34 20.64 16.67
C ARG A 431 -21.39 19.88 17.99
N LYS A 432 -21.73 18.59 17.91
CA LYS A 432 -21.50 17.64 19.01
C LYS A 432 -20.02 17.62 19.36
N GLN A 433 -19.71 17.55 20.65
CA GLN A 433 -18.34 17.28 21.06
C GLN A 433 -17.91 15.94 20.45
N PRO A 434 -16.72 15.85 19.82
CA PRO A 434 -16.22 14.61 19.23
C PRO A 434 -16.22 13.47 20.27
N VAL A 435 -16.22 12.21 19.84
CA VAL A 435 -16.01 11.11 20.81
C VAL A 435 -14.63 11.28 21.47
N CYS A 436 -14.57 11.08 22.79
CA CYS A 436 -13.30 11.11 23.51
C CYS A 436 -12.58 9.80 23.24
N ILE A 437 -11.43 9.87 22.56
CA ILE A 437 -10.52 8.73 22.47
C ILE A 437 -9.60 8.81 23.68
N ASN A 438 -9.54 7.76 24.48
CA ASN A 438 -8.71 7.65 25.67
C ASN A 438 -7.99 6.31 25.69
N GLU A 439 -7.10 6.09 26.66
CA GLU A 439 -6.33 4.85 26.79
C GLU A 439 -7.21 3.58 26.77
N PRO A 440 -8.36 3.49 27.48
CA PRO A 440 -9.27 2.34 27.37
C PRO A 440 -9.75 2.02 25.95
N VAL A 441 -10.02 3.03 25.12
CA VAL A 441 -10.38 2.83 23.71
C VAL A 441 -9.21 2.21 22.94
N ILE A 442 -7.97 2.61 23.21
CA ILE A 442 -6.79 2.02 22.58
C ILE A 442 -6.62 0.56 22.99
N VAL A 443 -6.80 0.23 24.27
CA VAL A 443 -6.79 -1.16 24.76
C VAL A 443 -7.88 -2.00 24.11
N LYS A 444 -9.08 -1.45 23.87
CA LYS A 444 -10.14 -2.16 23.12
C LYS A 444 -9.77 -2.40 21.65
N ILE A 445 -8.99 -1.52 21.03
CA ILE A 445 -8.48 -1.75 19.66
C ILE A 445 -7.41 -2.84 19.66
N MET A 446 -6.60 -2.94 20.73
CA MET A 446 -5.61 -4.01 20.89
C MET A 446 -6.23 -5.40 20.89
N SER A 447 -7.45 -5.57 21.42
CA SER A 447 -8.14 -6.87 21.40
C SER A 447 -8.64 -7.29 20.02
N THR A 448 -8.40 -6.50 18.96
CA THR A 448 -8.75 -6.81 17.56
C THR A 448 -7.57 -7.39 16.75
N LEU A 449 -6.54 -7.86 17.45
CA LEU A 449 -5.36 -8.51 16.86
C LEU A 449 -5.67 -9.95 16.47
N GLU A 450 -5.66 -10.24 15.18
CA GLU A 450 -6.00 -11.56 14.61
C GLU A 450 -4.90 -12.06 13.64
N ASP A 451 -4.43 -11.20 12.74
CA ASP A 451 -3.46 -11.52 11.70
C ASP A 451 -2.34 -10.47 11.54
N ALA A 452 -1.41 -10.71 10.62
CA ALA A 452 -0.31 -9.78 10.31
C ALA A 452 -0.78 -8.38 9.86
N LYS A 453 -1.93 -8.30 9.19
CA LYS A 453 -2.49 -7.04 8.71
C LYS A 453 -3.11 -6.24 9.85
N SER A 454 -3.73 -6.92 10.80
CA SER A 454 -4.25 -6.34 12.03
C SER A 454 -3.13 -5.80 12.93
N GLU A 455 -1.95 -6.43 12.94
CA GLU A 455 -0.80 -5.98 13.73
C GLU A 455 -0.27 -4.61 13.28
N ILE A 456 -0.02 -4.41 11.98
CA ILE A 456 0.43 -3.12 11.47
C ILE A 456 -0.63 -2.02 11.70
N ASP A 457 -1.92 -2.37 11.57
CA ASP A 457 -3.02 -1.43 11.74
C ASP A 457 -3.22 -1.03 13.20
N VAL A 458 -3.09 -1.97 14.14
CA VAL A 458 -3.16 -1.70 15.59
C VAL A 458 -1.91 -0.95 16.06
N LEU A 459 -0.71 -1.33 15.59
CA LEU A 459 0.51 -0.58 15.85
C LEU A 459 0.41 0.86 15.33
N LEU A 460 -0.18 1.06 14.14
CA LEU A 460 -0.42 2.39 13.58
C LEU A 460 -1.28 3.25 14.50
N VAL A 461 -2.38 2.69 15.02
CA VAL A 461 -3.26 3.36 15.98
C VAL A 461 -2.52 3.69 17.26
N HIS A 462 -1.89 2.69 17.90
CA HIS A 462 -1.24 2.85 19.20
C HIS A 462 -0.05 3.81 19.11
N LEU A 463 0.82 3.68 18.12
CA LEU A 463 1.96 4.57 17.96
C LEU A 463 1.52 5.99 17.60
N SER A 464 0.52 6.15 16.73
CA SER A 464 -0.02 7.47 16.39
C SER A 464 -0.65 8.16 17.59
N TYR A 465 -1.31 7.40 18.47
CA TYR A 465 -1.85 7.87 19.72
C TYR A 465 -0.75 8.32 20.68
N SER A 466 0.13 7.40 21.06
CA SER A 466 1.16 7.64 22.09
C SER A 466 2.16 8.72 21.68
N ALA A 467 2.55 8.78 20.40
CA ALA A 467 3.49 9.76 19.87
C ALA A 467 2.81 11.02 19.27
N LEU A 468 1.48 11.17 19.41
CA LEU A 468 0.69 12.27 18.84
C LEU A 468 0.99 12.54 17.35
N LEU A 469 1.14 11.51 16.53
CA LEU A 469 1.50 11.68 15.11
C LEU A 469 0.33 12.25 14.30
N ARG A 470 0.64 12.96 13.22
CA ARG A 470 -0.30 13.20 12.10
C ARG A 470 -0.24 12.04 11.11
N ALA A 471 -1.30 11.85 10.32
CA ALA A 471 -1.32 10.80 9.30
C ALA A 471 -0.14 10.89 8.30
N SER A 472 0.26 12.11 7.92
CA SER A 472 1.45 12.32 7.07
C SER A 472 2.77 12.01 7.78
N GLU A 473 2.85 12.26 9.08
CA GLU A 473 4.05 11.96 9.88
C GLU A 473 4.18 10.44 10.05
N ALA A 474 3.08 9.74 10.32
CA ALA A 474 3.05 8.27 10.33
C ALA A 474 3.37 7.67 8.96
N SER A 475 2.84 8.23 7.87
CA SER A 475 3.13 7.81 6.49
C SER A 475 4.62 7.84 6.15
N ASN A 476 5.35 8.81 6.67
CA ASN A 476 6.77 9.02 6.35
C ASN A 476 7.71 8.42 7.40
N LEU A 477 7.20 7.79 8.46
CA LEU A 477 8.01 7.30 9.57
C LEU A 477 8.84 6.07 9.17
N GLN A 478 10.16 6.15 9.35
CA GLN A 478 11.09 5.07 9.02
C GLN A 478 11.64 4.38 10.26
N TRP A 479 12.15 3.15 10.09
CA TRP A 479 12.75 2.39 11.20
C TRP A 479 13.99 3.09 11.79
N LYS A 480 14.72 3.86 10.98
CA LYS A 480 15.88 4.66 11.44
C LYS A 480 15.48 5.81 12.38
N ASP A 481 14.22 6.23 12.30
CA ASP A 481 13.67 7.35 13.08
C ASP A 481 13.20 6.92 14.47
N VAL A 482 13.16 5.60 14.73
CA VAL A 482 12.63 5.03 15.97
C VAL A 482 13.72 4.30 16.75
N ARG A 483 13.89 4.68 18.02
CA ARG A 483 14.85 4.05 18.93
C ARG A 483 14.22 3.82 20.29
N VAL A 484 14.40 2.61 20.83
CA VAL A 484 14.02 2.30 22.21
C VAL A 484 15.26 2.25 23.07
N LYS A 485 15.31 3.07 24.13
CA LYS A 485 16.39 3.09 25.13
C LYS A 485 15.79 3.22 26.53
N ASN A 486 16.17 2.33 27.44
CA ASN A 486 15.78 2.38 28.86
C ASN A 486 14.26 2.52 29.11
N GLY A 487 13.44 1.83 28.31
CA GLY A 487 11.98 1.94 28.41
C GLY A 487 11.38 3.22 27.82
N LEU A 488 12.17 4.01 27.09
CA LEU A 488 11.75 5.21 26.40
C LEU A 488 11.86 5.00 24.88
N LEU A 489 10.77 5.26 24.18
CA LEU A 489 10.69 5.27 22.73
C LEU A 489 10.93 6.69 22.21
N GLU A 490 12.04 6.89 21.52
CA GLU A 490 12.35 8.09 20.76
C GLU A 490 11.77 7.95 19.36
N VAL A 491 10.94 8.90 18.93
CA VAL A 491 10.36 8.98 17.59
C VAL A 491 10.76 10.29 16.94
N PHE A 492 11.67 10.24 15.97
CA PHE A 492 12.10 11.40 15.19
C PHE A 492 11.10 11.66 14.05
N VAL A 493 10.52 12.85 14.01
CA VAL A 493 9.66 13.28 12.91
C VAL A 493 10.48 14.21 12.02
N ALA A 494 10.99 13.67 10.90
CA ALA A 494 11.86 14.39 9.99
C ALA A 494 11.17 15.56 9.28
N GLU A 495 9.92 15.37 8.86
CA GLU A 495 9.14 16.37 8.15
C GLU A 495 7.78 16.56 8.83
N ALA A 496 7.60 17.72 9.45
CA ALA A 496 6.34 18.10 10.07
C ALA A 496 5.64 19.18 9.24
N LYS A 497 4.30 19.22 9.28
CA LYS A 497 3.48 20.22 8.56
C LYS A 497 3.91 21.68 8.79
N ASN A 498 4.55 21.96 9.92
CA ASN A 498 4.97 23.30 10.34
C ASN A 498 6.49 23.48 10.34
N ASP A 499 7.25 22.54 9.77
CA ASP A 499 8.72 22.55 9.71
C ASP A 499 9.21 22.92 8.31
N GLN A 500 9.07 24.20 7.98
CA GLN A 500 9.48 24.74 6.68
C GLN A 500 11.00 24.67 6.43
N LEU A 501 11.79 24.44 7.49
CA LEU A 501 13.26 24.35 7.42
C LEU A 501 13.77 22.91 7.53
N GLY A 502 12.88 21.91 7.64
CA GLY A 502 13.23 20.49 7.69
C GLY A 502 14.18 20.11 8.83
N LYS A 503 14.13 20.81 9.98
CA LYS A 503 15.00 20.52 11.12
C LYS A 503 14.60 19.24 11.88
N GLY A 504 13.40 18.75 11.65
CA GLY A 504 12.79 17.63 12.34
C GLY A 504 12.52 17.91 13.82
N ARG A 505 11.69 17.06 14.45
CA ARG A 505 11.45 17.10 15.90
C ARG A 505 11.29 15.69 16.47
N THR A 506 11.99 15.43 17.57
CA THR A 506 11.81 14.18 18.33
C THR A 506 10.67 14.30 19.32
N THR A 507 9.84 13.27 19.43
CA THR A 507 8.94 13.05 20.56
C THR A 507 9.37 11.82 21.33
N PHE A 508 9.08 11.82 22.62
CA PHE A 508 9.43 10.74 23.53
C PHE A 508 8.14 10.12 24.06
N VAL A 509 8.11 8.79 24.09
CA VAL A 509 6.95 8.00 24.52
C VAL A 509 7.43 6.98 25.55
N GLN A 510 6.70 6.87 26.65
CA GLN A 510 6.93 5.80 27.62
C GLN A 510 6.63 4.45 26.96
N CYS A 511 7.61 3.56 26.93
CA CYS A 511 7.56 2.27 26.26
C CYS A 511 8.27 1.24 27.13
N LYS A 512 7.66 0.92 28.28
CA LYS A 512 8.22 -0.04 29.24
C LYS A 512 8.42 -1.39 28.55
N ALA A 513 9.48 -2.10 28.93
CA ALA A 513 9.72 -3.45 28.41
C ALA A 513 8.53 -4.36 28.71
N GLY A 514 8.01 -5.04 27.70
CA GLY A 514 6.83 -5.90 27.81
C GLY A 514 5.48 -5.18 27.77
N SER A 515 5.45 -3.85 27.60
CA SER A 515 4.20 -3.13 27.30
C SER A 515 3.65 -3.51 25.92
N ASP A 516 2.35 -3.32 25.71
CA ASP A 516 1.69 -3.59 24.42
C ASP A 516 2.38 -2.91 23.24
N LEU A 517 2.76 -1.64 23.39
CA LEU A 517 3.50 -0.90 22.37
C LEU A 517 4.89 -1.49 22.10
N ASP A 518 5.62 -1.90 23.14
CA ASP A 518 6.94 -2.54 23.01
C ASP A 518 6.82 -3.88 22.28
N LEU A 519 5.83 -4.70 22.66
CA LEU A 519 5.56 -5.99 22.04
C LEU A 519 5.17 -5.83 20.57
N LEU A 520 4.27 -4.90 20.24
CA LEU A 520 3.87 -4.62 18.86
C LEU A 520 5.02 -4.11 18.01
N LEU A 521 5.82 -3.18 18.51
CA LEU A 521 6.98 -2.66 17.79
C LEU A 521 8.00 -3.77 17.50
N LYS A 522 8.28 -4.62 18.49
CA LYS A 522 9.21 -5.75 18.32
C LYS A 522 8.67 -6.79 17.34
N ARG A 523 7.41 -7.23 17.52
CA ARG A 523 6.74 -8.19 16.63
C ARG A 523 6.73 -7.68 15.19
N TRP A 524 6.34 -6.42 15.00
CA TRP A 524 6.28 -5.81 13.69
C TRP A 524 7.66 -5.65 13.06
N LYS A 525 8.68 -5.25 13.84
CA LYS A 525 10.05 -5.15 13.34
C LYS A 525 10.61 -6.51 12.93
N VAL A 526 10.35 -7.56 13.72
CA VAL A 526 10.71 -8.94 13.38
C VAL A 526 10.02 -9.37 12.09
N ARG A 527 8.71 -9.12 11.98
CA ARG A 527 7.93 -9.35 10.76
C ARG A 527 8.55 -8.65 9.53
N CYS A 528 8.91 -7.38 9.63
CA CYS A 528 9.52 -6.62 8.53
C CYS A 528 10.96 -7.04 8.19
N SER A 529 11.66 -7.77 9.07
CA SER A 529 13.11 -8.02 8.94
C SER A 529 13.52 -8.79 7.68
N LEU A 530 12.63 -9.63 7.13
CA LEU A 530 12.91 -10.43 5.94
C LEU A 530 12.96 -9.60 4.66
N LYS A 531 12.11 -8.57 4.56
CA LYS A 531 12.02 -7.67 3.40
C LYS A 531 12.77 -6.36 3.62
N ASN A 532 13.07 -6.04 4.88
CA ASN A 532 13.77 -4.85 5.35
C ASN A 532 13.29 -3.53 4.72
N PRO A 533 11.97 -3.23 4.77
CA PRO A 533 11.44 -1.98 4.25
C PRO A 533 11.95 -0.80 5.09
N ASP A 534 12.21 0.34 4.44
CA ASP A 534 12.66 1.55 5.16
C ASP A 534 11.57 2.10 6.10
N PHE A 535 10.31 2.05 5.65
CA PHE A 535 9.16 2.62 6.35
C PHE A 535 8.56 1.65 7.37
N ILE A 536 8.14 2.17 8.52
CA ILE A 536 7.44 1.37 9.54
C ILE A 536 6.04 0.99 9.03
N PHE A 537 5.32 1.95 8.45
CA PHE A 537 3.98 1.76 7.93
C PHE A 537 3.99 1.70 6.41
N HIS A 538 4.04 0.48 5.86
CA HIS A 538 4.16 0.23 4.44
C HIS A 538 3.08 -0.73 3.93
N ASN A 539 2.87 -0.73 2.62
CA ASN A 539 2.05 -1.74 1.98
C ASN A 539 2.81 -3.09 1.98
N LEU A 540 2.11 -4.18 2.35
CA LEU A 540 2.69 -5.51 2.50
C LEU A 540 3.19 -6.12 1.18
N HIS A 541 2.62 -5.70 0.04
CA HIS A 541 2.94 -6.21 -1.28
C HIS A 541 4.11 -5.47 -1.93
N ASN A 542 4.06 -4.14 -1.99
CA ASN A 542 5.04 -3.33 -2.73
C ASN A 542 6.03 -2.56 -1.86
N GLN A 543 5.92 -2.66 -0.52
CA GLN A 543 6.81 -2.02 0.47
C GLN A 543 6.86 -0.48 0.43
N LYS A 544 6.05 0.17 -0.40
CA LYS A 544 5.91 1.63 -0.43
C LYS A 544 5.18 2.11 0.83
N PRO A 545 5.46 3.34 1.30
CA PRO A 545 4.78 3.90 2.46
C PRO A 545 3.27 3.94 2.26
N LEU A 546 2.52 3.68 3.32
CA LEU A 546 1.07 3.88 3.32
C LEU A 546 0.78 5.36 3.16
N SER A 547 -0.08 5.72 2.20
CA SER A 547 -0.44 7.13 2.01
C SER A 547 -1.19 7.70 3.23
N PRO A 548 -1.17 9.02 3.45
CA PRO A 548 -1.89 9.64 4.56
C PRO A 548 -3.41 9.37 4.53
N SER A 549 -3.98 9.21 3.34
CA SER A 549 -5.40 8.84 3.18
C SER A 549 -5.64 7.39 3.58
N SER A 550 -4.77 6.45 3.17
CA SER A 550 -4.86 5.05 3.58
C SER A 550 -4.73 4.90 5.10
N ILE A 551 -3.79 5.60 5.73
CA ILE A 551 -3.66 5.64 7.20
C ILE A 551 -4.94 6.15 7.85
N SER A 552 -5.54 7.21 7.31
CA SER A 552 -6.80 7.76 7.83
C SER A 552 -7.96 6.77 7.71
N SER A 553 -8.04 6.05 6.59
CA SER A 553 -9.05 5.01 6.36
C SER A 553 -8.86 3.81 7.28
N ILE A 554 -7.62 3.36 7.50
CA ILE A 554 -7.30 2.25 8.41
C ILE A 554 -7.72 2.59 9.83
N VAL A 555 -7.32 3.76 10.33
CA VAL A 555 -7.70 4.18 11.69
C VAL A 555 -9.21 4.32 11.83
N LYS A 556 -9.89 4.86 10.81
CA LYS A 556 -11.35 4.93 10.80
C LYS A 556 -11.98 3.54 10.88
N ALA A 557 -11.52 2.59 10.06
CA ALA A 557 -12.03 1.22 10.06
C ALA A 557 -11.83 0.54 11.43
N LYS A 558 -10.70 0.77 12.09
CA LYS A 558 -10.45 0.24 13.45
C LYS A 558 -11.35 0.87 14.51
N PHE A 559 -11.68 2.15 14.40
CA PHE A 559 -12.67 2.77 15.27
C PHE A 559 -14.09 2.24 15.01
N ASP A 560 -14.48 2.12 13.74
CA ASP A 560 -15.79 1.60 13.36
C ASP A 560 -15.99 0.16 13.86
N ALA A 561 -14.94 -0.67 13.81
CA ALA A 561 -14.95 -2.05 14.31
C ALA A 561 -15.28 -2.20 15.81
N ILE A 562 -14.98 -1.17 16.63
CA ILE A 562 -15.28 -1.17 18.07
C ILE A 562 -16.48 -0.29 18.44
N GLY A 563 -17.21 0.21 17.44
CA GLY A 563 -18.39 1.06 17.60
C GLY A 563 -18.08 2.52 17.94
N VAL A 564 -16.84 2.98 17.71
CA VAL A 564 -16.40 4.35 18.02
C VAL A 564 -16.35 5.17 16.74
N GLN A 565 -16.91 6.38 16.75
CA GLN A 565 -16.76 7.30 15.62
C GLN A 565 -15.51 8.17 15.79
N GLY A 566 -14.56 8.02 14.88
CA GLY A 566 -13.31 8.79 14.92
C GLY A 566 -12.57 8.82 13.59
N SER A 567 -11.66 9.78 13.46
CA SER A 567 -10.66 9.81 12.38
C SER A 567 -9.27 9.73 12.98
N HIS A 568 -8.21 9.55 12.17
CA HIS A 568 -6.82 9.60 12.65
C HIS A 568 -6.53 10.81 13.56
N HIS A 569 -7.14 11.95 13.25
CA HIS A 569 -7.00 13.17 14.04
C HIS A 569 -7.57 13.09 15.47
N ALA A 570 -8.54 12.19 15.70
CA ALA A 570 -9.14 11.96 17.00
C ALA A 570 -8.12 11.33 17.98
N LEU A 571 -7.17 10.52 17.51
CA LEU A 571 -6.09 9.96 18.34
C LEU A 571 -5.26 11.07 18.98
N ARG A 572 -4.86 12.04 18.16
CA ARG A 572 -4.03 13.17 18.59
C ARG A 572 -4.77 14.11 19.54
N ARG A 573 -6.09 14.25 19.37
CA ARG A 573 -6.95 14.96 20.33
C ARG A 573 -7.08 14.18 21.64
N GLY A 574 -7.32 12.88 21.55
CA GLY A 574 -7.45 11.98 22.69
C GLY A 574 -6.23 12.03 23.60
N ARG A 575 -5.05 11.72 23.07
CA ARG A 575 -3.81 11.71 23.86
C ARG A 575 -3.51 13.07 24.50
N ALA A 576 -3.85 14.18 23.85
CA ALA A 576 -3.67 15.51 24.43
C ALA A 576 -4.52 15.72 25.69
N ASN A 577 -5.76 15.22 25.69
CA ASN A 577 -6.65 15.27 26.85
C ASN A 577 -6.23 14.27 27.93
N ASP A 578 -5.79 13.07 27.54
CA ASP A 578 -5.26 12.08 28.50
C ASP A 578 -4.02 12.62 29.22
N LEU A 579 -3.07 13.24 28.50
CA LEU A 579 -1.92 13.91 29.14
C LEU A 579 -2.36 15.02 30.10
N GLN A 580 -3.39 15.79 29.76
CA GLN A 580 -3.94 16.81 30.66
C GLN A 580 -4.59 16.19 31.89
N ALA A 581 -5.33 15.09 31.73
CA ALA A 581 -5.93 14.33 32.82
C ALA A 581 -4.87 13.67 33.71
N GLU A 582 -3.78 13.16 33.13
CA GLU A 582 -2.59 12.61 33.80
C GLU A 582 -1.84 13.70 34.61
N GLY A 583 -2.07 14.99 34.31
CA GLY A 583 -1.55 16.13 35.08
C GLY A 583 -0.34 16.83 34.45
N PHE A 584 -0.02 16.54 33.20
CA PHE A 584 1.04 17.25 32.47
C PHE A 584 0.66 18.73 32.26
N SER A 585 1.66 19.60 32.34
CA SER A 585 1.48 21.02 32.06
C SER A 585 1.13 21.26 30.59
N LEU A 586 0.42 22.35 30.32
CA LEU A 586 0.10 22.79 28.95
C LEU A 586 1.37 22.93 28.09
N ASP A 587 2.47 23.32 28.71
CA ASP A 587 3.79 23.50 28.12
C ASP A 587 4.41 22.17 27.68
N GLU A 588 4.32 21.14 28.54
CA GLU A 588 4.75 19.77 28.21
C GLU A 588 3.89 19.18 27.09
N ILE A 589 2.56 19.30 27.19
CA ILE A 589 1.63 18.83 26.16
C ILE A 589 1.94 19.53 24.83
N GLN A 590 2.16 20.85 24.85
CA GLN A 590 2.48 21.62 23.65
C GLN A 590 3.74 21.09 22.97
N ARG A 591 4.80 20.81 23.75
CA ARG A 591 6.08 20.26 23.26
C ARG A 591 5.90 18.85 22.71
N THR A 592 5.24 17.95 23.44
CA THR A 592 4.99 16.55 23.03
C THR A 592 4.21 16.47 21.72
N GLY A 593 3.11 17.22 21.61
CA GLY A 593 2.37 17.26 20.34
C GLY A 593 3.05 18.11 19.27
N ARG A 594 4.10 18.87 19.55
CA ARG A 594 4.78 19.73 18.58
C ARG A 594 3.85 20.81 18.01
N TRP A 595 3.03 21.44 18.85
CA TRP A 595 2.21 22.58 18.44
C TRP A 595 3.05 23.86 18.43
N ARG A 596 2.89 24.68 17.37
CA ARG A 596 3.65 25.93 17.22
C ARG A 596 3.20 27.01 18.21
N SER A 597 1.93 27.01 18.59
CA SER A 597 1.35 27.99 19.49
C SER A 597 0.38 27.33 20.49
N PRO A 598 0.22 27.94 21.68
CA PRO A 598 -0.80 27.51 22.65
C PRO A 598 -2.21 27.52 22.06
N ALA A 599 -2.54 28.53 21.24
CA ALA A 599 -3.84 28.64 20.59
C ALA A 599 -4.12 27.48 19.61
N GLY A 600 -3.07 26.93 18.98
CA GLY A 600 -3.21 25.75 18.12
C GLY A 600 -3.40 24.45 18.90
N MET A 601 -2.97 24.40 20.16
CA MET A 601 -3.18 23.26 21.05
C MET A 601 -4.54 23.34 21.75
N SER A 602 -4.97 24.52 22.18
CA SER A 602 -6.22 24.70 22.93
C SER A 602 -7.46 24.19 22.18
N THR A 603 -7.44 24.18 20.83
CA THR A 603 -8.51 23.59 20.01
C THR A 603 -8.68 22.08 20.16
N TYR A 604 -7.73 21.40 20.83
CA TYR A 604 -7.76 19.96 21.10
C TYR A 604 -8.19 19.64 22.52
N LEU A 605 -7.95 20.54 23.47
CA LEU A 605 -8.22 20.33 24.88
C LEU A 605 -9.70 20.57 25.18
N ARG A 606 -10.23 19.82 26.14
CA ARG A 606 -11.58 19.99 26.69
C ARG A 606 -11.51 20.53 28.09
N ASP A 607 -12.65 21.00 28.56
CA ASP A 607 -12.85 21.24 29.97
C ASP A 607 -12.69 19.92 30.72
N ASN A 608 -11.77 19.91 31.67
CA ASN A 608 -11.66 18.87 32.67
C ASN A 608 -11.43 19.55 34.04
N PRO A 609 -11.77 18.90 35.17
CA PRO A 609 -11.60 19.50 36.49
C PRO A 609 -10.16 20.01 36.74
N ARG A 610 -9.14 19.24 36.32
CA ARG A 610 -7.73 19.64 36.43
C ARG A 610 -7.37 20.89 35.61
N ALA A 611 -7.99 21.09 34.45
CA ALA A 611 -7.83 22.24 33.57
C ALA A 611 -8.42 23.50 34.21
N GLN A 612 -9.34 23.33 35.16
CA GLN A 612 -9.95 24.39 35.96
C GLN A 612 -9.31 24.50 37.36
N GLY A 613 -8.17 23.83 37.59
CA GLY A 613 -7.41 23.91 38.84
C GLY A 613 -7.91 22.98 39.94
N ILE A 614 -8.88 22.11 39.66
CA ILE A 614 -9.40 21.13 40.62
C ILE A 614 -8.51 19.88 40.60
N ARG A 615 -7.83 19.62 41.71
CA ARG A 615 -7.09 18.37 41.92
C ARG A 615 -8.07 17.32 42.43
N VAL A 616 -8.52 16.44 41.53
CA VAL A 616 -9.27 15.25 41.93
C VAL A 616 -8.26 14.30 42.58
N GLU A 617 -8.32 14.20 43.92
CA GLU A 617 -7.69 13.09 44.66
C GLU A 617 -8.46 11.80 44.33
N GLU A 618 -7.78 10.66 44.31
CA GLU A 618 -8.31 9.35 43.90
C GLU A 618 -9.68 9.06 44.55
N MET A 619 -10.78 9.35 43.84
CA MET A 619 -12.11 8.90 44.24
C MET A 619 -12.25 7.46 43.76
N GLU A 620 -12.16 6.52 44.70
CA GLU A 620 -12.63 5.15 44.48
C GLU A 620 -14.13 5.20 44.18
N SER A 621 -14.54 4.57 43.07
CA SER A 621 -15.91 4.40 42.56
C SER A 621 -16.71 5.67 42.22
N GLU A 622 -16.95 5.86 40.91
CA GLU A 622 -18.03 6.71 40.39
C GLU A 622 -19.38 6.02 40.69
N GLU A 623 -19.96 6.26 41.86
CA GLU A 623 -21.42 6.25 41.96
C GLU A 623 -21.91 7.55 41.30
N GLU A 624 -22.54 7.45 40.13
CA GLU A 624 -23.29 8.57 39.56
C GLU A 624 -24.46 8.88 40.51
N GLU A 625 -24.26 9.77 41.48
CA GLU A 625 -25.38 10.39 42.20
C GLU A 625 -26.22 11.15 41.16
N GLU A 626 -27.45 10.67 40.91
CA GLU A 626 -28.43 11.43 40.14
C GLU A 626 -28.50 12.85 40.71
N GLY A 627 -28.30 13.85 39.83
CA GLY A 627 -28.29 15.25 40.22
C GLY A 627 -29.54 15.63 41.04
N PRO A 628 -29.49 16.77 41.76
CA PRO A 628 -30.54 17.13 42.71
C PRO A 628 -31.93 17.05 42.05
N PRO A 629 -32.92 16.40 42.71
CA PRO A 629 -34.20 16.08 42.11
C PRO A 629 -34.91 17.34 41.61
N SER A 630 -35.31 17.33 40.33
CA SER A 630 -36.07 18.41 39.72
C SER A 630 -37.57 18.19 39.94
N LEU A 631 -38.19 19.06 40.74
CA LEU A 631 -39.64 19.07 40.91
C LEU A 631 -40.31 19.58 39.62
N THR A 632 -40.88 18.66 38.84
CA THR A 632 -41.74 19.02 37.70
C THR A 632 -43.16 19.24 38.20
N ARG A 633 -43.77 20.35 37.79
CA ARG A 633 -45.14 20.71 38.14
C ARG A 633 -46.08 19.83 37.32
N GLU A 634 -46.90 19.00 37.96
CA GLU A 634 -47.89 18.17 37.26
C GLU A 634 -48.82 19.05 36.41
N ALA A 635 -49.02 18.65 35.15
CA ALA A 635 -49.95 19.31 34.26
C ALA A 635 -51.39 19.17 34.81
N PRO A 636 -52.24 20.21 34.71
CA PRO A 636 -53.61 20.12 35.20
C PRO A 636 -54.36 19.02 34.46
N VAL A 637 -54.97 18.11 35.23
CA VAL A 637 -55.84 17.05 34.72
C VAL A 637 -57.00 17.70 33.95
N PRO A 638 -57.24 17.35 32.68
CA PRO A 638 -58.40 17.86 31.95
C PRO A 638 -59.68 17.37 32.62
N LEU A 639 -60.58 18.31 32.94
CA LEU A 639 -61.93 18.04 33.44
C LEU A 639 -62.83 17.41 32.36
#